data_AF-A0A850R1R9-F1
#
_entry.id   AF-A0A850R1R9-F1
#
_cell.length_a   1.000
_cell.length_b   1.000
_cell.length_c   1.000
_cell.angle_alpha   90.00
_cell.angle_beta   90.00
_cell.angle_gamma   90.00
#
_symmetry.space_group_name_H-M   'P 1'
#
loop_
_entity.id
_entity.type
_entity.pdbx_description
1 polymer ?
#
loop_
_entity_poly.entity_id
_entity_poly.type
_entity_poly.pdbx_seq_one_letter_code
_entity_poly.pdbx_strand_id
1 'polypeptide(L)'
;KGALKYLQDTATLYLDIVDYPGEWLLDLPLLDMDFMTWSKQQALVLKGKRLELAQEWMALGDEFDPFAPVDEALLEKISQAFTQYLYACKDEGGLHWVQPGRFVLPGELAGAPVLQFFPMIWTNKYTEQQLQEADEHSNFAMLKQRYKYYQQHIVKGFYKEHFSKFDRQIILVDCLQPLNAGPESFNDMRQAIDQLMQSFKYGRSSLLRRMFAPRIDKVLFAATKADHVTPEQHPNLVNLLQQLVNEAWHTASFEGIEMDCVSLASIQATEPGFVNHHGQQVPALRGVSMDEQPQTLFPGEVPKRLPNESFWQNNGFEFMNFRPLEQQSDEPLPHIRMDKALEFLLGDKL
;
A
#
# COMPACT_ATOMS: atom_id res chain seq x y z
N LYS A 1 -30.72 -21.32 7.10
CA LYS A 1 -31.07 -20.69 8.41
C LYS A 1 -32.03 -21.63 9.12
N GLY A 2 -31.55 -22.43 10.08
CA GLY A 2 -32.24 -23.63 10.60
C GLY A 2 -32.72 -23.51 12.05
N ALA A 3 -33.69 -24.36 12.41
CA ALA A 3 -34.44 -24.42 13.67
C ALA A 3 -33.61 -24.57 14.97
N LEU A 4 -32.27 -24.68 14.89
CA LEU A 4 -31.36 -24.71 16.03
C LEU A 4 -31.22 -23.36 16.76
N LYS A 5 -31.61 -22.24 16.14
CA LYS A 5 -31.55 -20.89 16.76
C LYS A 5 -32.48 -20.73 17.98
N TYR A 6 -33.37 -21.69 18.23
CA TYR A 6 -34.33 -21.66 19.35
C TYR A 6 -33.93 -22.53 20.54
N LEU A 7 -32.76 -23.18 20.52
CA LEU A 7 -32.31 -24.10 21.58
C LEU A 7 -31.09 -23.59 22.38
N GLN A 8 -30.44 -22.52 21.93
CA GLN A 8 -29.32 -21.87 22.61
C GLN A 8 -29.49 -20.35 22.54
N ASP A 9 -29.58 -19.70 23.71
CA ASP A 9 -29.77 -18.24 23.83
C ASP A 9 -28.49 -17.43 23.53
N THR A 10 -27.35 -18.11 23.32
CA THR A 10 -26.05 -17.49 23.03
C THR A 10 -25.31 -18.22 21.92
N ALA A 11 -24.59 -17.47 21.10
CA ALA A 11 -23.68 -17.96 20.08
C ALA A 11 -22.35 -17.18 20.16
N THR A 12 -21.26 -17.81 19.76
CA THR A 12 -19.92 -17.21 19.76
C THR A 12 -19.39 -17.12 18.35
N LEU A 13 -19.06 -15.90 17.90
CA LEU A 13 -18.30 -15.67 16.68
C LEU A 13 -16.81 -15.64 17.04
N TYR A 14 -16.03 -16.57 16.48
CA TYR A 14 -14.57 -16.53 16.57
C TYR A 14 -14.05 -15.64 15.44
N LEU A 15 -13.38 -14.55 15.81
CA LEU A 15 -12.84 -13.57 14.88
C LEU A 15 -11.31 -13.65 14.90
N ASP A 16 -10.72 -14.19 13.83
CA ASP A 16 -9.28 -14.15 13.60
C ASP A 16 -8.92 -12.85 12.87
N ILE A 17 -8.10 -12.00 13.48
CA ILE A 17 -7.61 -10.76 12.88
C ILE A 17 -6.15 -10.97 12.49
N VAL A 18 -5.85 -10.81 11.21
CA VAL A 18 -4.49 -10.96 10.67
C VAL A 18 -4.05 -9.61 10.10
N ASP A 19 -2.99 -9.05 10.66
CA ASP A 19 -2.32 -7.86 10.12
C ASP A 19 -1.15 -8.30 9.24
N TYR A 20 -1.02 -7.66 8.07
CA TYR A 20 0.08 -7.91 7.15
C TYR A 20 0.39 -6.64 6.33
N PRO A 21 1.65 -6.43 5.92
CA PRO A 21 2.00 -5.25 5.14
C PRO A 21 1.34 -5.21 3.76
N GLY A 22 0.78 -4.06 3.39
CA GLY A 22 0.18 -3.85 2.07
C GLY A 22 1.19 -4.04 0.93
N GLU A 23 2.47 -3.73 1.18
CA GLU A 23 3.58 -3.89 0.23
C GLU A 23 3.73 -5.33 -0.25
N TRP A 24 3.35 -6.31 0.57
CA TRP A 24 3.40 -7.72 0.18
C TRP A 24 2.40 -8.08 -0.92
N LEU A 25 1.29 -7.33 -1.05
CA LEU A 25 0.34 -7.48 -2.16
C LEU A 25 0.86 -6.87 -3.45
N LEU A 26 1.72 -5.86 -3.37
CA LEU A 26 2.33 -5.24 -4.57
C LEU A 26 3.18 -6.23 -5.37
N ASP A 27 3.59 -7.34 -4.77
CA ASP A 27 4.33 -8.40 -5.44
C ASP A 27 3.44 -9.43 -6.15
N LEU A 28 2.12 -9.45 -5.93
CA LEU A 28 1.25 -10.43 -6.57
C LEU A 28 1.30 -10.36 -8.11
N PRO A 29 1.35 -9.18 -8.76
CA PRO A 29 1.55 -9.08 -10.20
C PRO A 29 2.84 -9.75 -10.69
N LEU A 30 3.86 -9.90 -9.84
CA LEU A 30 5.09 -10.59 -10.22
C LEU A 30 4.80 -12.02 -10.65
N LEU A 31 3.79 -12.72 -10.11
CA LEU A 31 3.49 -14.11 -10.47
C LEU A 31 3.18 -14.32 -11.96
N ASP A 32 2.73 -13.27 -12.65
CA ASP A 32 2.39 -13.28 -14.08
C ASP A 32 3.45 -12.57 -14.95
N MET A 33 4.58 -12.15 -14.37
CA MET A 33 5.65 -11.43 -15.07
C MET A 33 6.94 -12.25 -15.08
N ASP A 34 7.62 -12.29 -16.21
CA ASP A 34 9.00 -12.76 -16.23
C ASP A 34 9.96 -11.65 -15.75
N PHE A 35 11.20 -12.06 -15.44
CA PHE A 35 12.22 -11.16 -14.90
C PHE A 35 12.50 -9.95 -15.81
N MET A 36 12.46 -10.12 -17.14
CA MET A 36 12.72 -9.04 -18.09
C MET A 36 11.56 -8.07 -18.20
N THR A 37 10.33 -8.58 -18.17
CA THR A 37 9.10 -7.78 -18.13
C THR A 37 9.09 -6.92 -16.88
N TRP A 38 9.38 -7.52 -15.72
CA TRP A 38 9.51 -6.79 -14.46
C TRP A 38 10.63 -5.74 -14.52
N SER A 39 11.81 -6.11 -15.02
CA SER A 39 12.95 -5.19 -15.15
C SER A 39 12.64 -3.97 -16.02
N LYS A 40 11.92 -4.16 -17.14
CA LYS A 40 11.47 -3.06 -18.00
C LYS A 40 10.47 -2.15 -17.29
N GLN A 41 9.54 -2.70 -16.51
CA GLN A 41 8.61 -1.89 -15.72
C GLN A 41 9.33 -1.05 -14.68
N GLN A 42 10.33 -1.62 -13.98
CA GLN A 42 11.16 -0.88 -13.04
C GLN A 42 11.94 0.24 -13.74
N ALA A 43 12.50 0.00 -14.94
CA ALA A 43 13.18 1.03 -15.71
C ALA A 43 12.25 2.19 -16.13
N LEU A 44 10.99 1.91 -16.49
CA LEU A 44 10.03 2.92 -16.95
C LEU A 44 9.67 3.98 -15.89
N VAL A 45 9.81 3.62 -14.62
CA VAL A 45 9.45 4.49 -13.49
C VAL A 45 10.64 5.25 -12.90
N LEU A 46 11.85 5.02 -13.39
CA LEU A 46 13.05 5.78 -13.00
C LEU A 46 13.02 7.18 -13.62
N LYS A 47 12.16 8.04 -13.08
CA LYS A 47 11.96 9.43 -13.46
C LYS A 47 11.76 10.28 -12.20
N GLY A 48 11.91 11.61 -12.32
CA GLY A 48 11.68 12.52 -11.21
C GLY A 48 12.46 12.13 -9.97
N LYS A 49 11.80 12.09 -8.80
CA LYS A 49 12.45 11.77 -7.54
C LYS A 49 13.06 10.36 -7.51
N ARG A 50 12.43 9.38 -8.17
CA ARG A 50 12.97 8.01 -8.26
C ARG A 50 14.32 7.95 -8.96
N LEU A 51 14.52 8.76 -9.99
CA LEU A 51 15.79 8.81 -10.71
C LEU A 51 16.90 9.43 -9.84
N GLU A 52 16.58 10.45 -9.04
CA GLU A 52 17.52 11.04 -8.09
C GLU A 52 17.97 10.03 -7.03
N LEU A 53 17.02 9.30 -6.44
CA LEU A 53 17.29 8.33 -5.39
C LEU A 53 18.00 7.06 -5.90
N ALA A 54 17.86 6.73 -7.19
CA ALA A 54 18.44 5.53 -7.79
C ALA A 54 19.91 5.69 -8.23
N GLN A 55 20.49 6.89 -8.16
CA GLN A 55 21.80 7.19 -8.77
C GLN A 55 22.92 6.24 -8.32
N GLU A 56 23.03 5.99 -7.01
CA GLU A 56 24.07 5.13 -6.46
C GLU A 56 23.96 3.69 -6.96
N TRP A 57 22.75 3.14 -6.96
CA TRP A 57 22.48 1.80 -7.48
C TRP A 57 22.72 1.72 -8.99
N MET A 58 22.28 2.72 -9.75
CA MET A 58 22.45 2.76 -11.20
C MET A 58 23.93 2.79 -11.63
N ALA A 59 24.78 3.51 -10.90
CA ALA A 59 26.20 3.62 -11.18
C ALA A 59 26.93 2.27 -11.10
N LEU A 60 26.45 1.35 -10.25
CA LEU A 60 27.04 0.01 -10.12
C LEU A 60 26.88 -0.87 -11.38
N GLY A 61 26.05 -0.46 -12.34
CA GLY A 61 25.97 -1.13 -13.64
C GLY A 61 27.22 -1.03 -14.49
N ASP A 62 28.17 -0.16 -14.14
CA ASP A 62 29.50 -0.12 -14.76
C ASP A 62 30.39 -1.28 -14.31
N GLU A 63 30.15 -1.81 -13.11
CA GLU A 63 30.86 -2.95 -12.54
C GLU A 63 30.19 -4.30 -12.89
N PHE A 64 28.93 -4.26 -13.34
CA PHE A 64 28.13 -5.46 -13.57
C PHE A 64 28.27 -6.03 -14.99
N ASP A 65 28.91 -7.20 -15.09
CA ASP A 65 28.90 -8.03 -16.30
C ASP A 65 27.86 -9.16 -16.16
N PRO A 66 26.74 -9.13 -16.91
CA PRO A 66 25.72 -10.16 -16.86
C PRO A 66 26.18 -11.52 -17.39
N PHE A 67 27.26 -11.59 -18.19
CA PHE A 67 27.77 -12.80 -18.83
C PHE A 67 28.91 -13.47 -18.06
N ALA A 68 29.53 -12.75 -17.12
CA ALA A 68 30.56 -13.29 -16.25
C ALA A 68 30.00 -14.41 -15.34
N PRO A 69 30.86 -15.36 -14.90
CA PRO A 69 30.48 -16.34 -13.88
C PRO A 69 29.92 -15.67 -12.62
N VAL A 70 29.02 -16.36 -11.90
CA VAL A 70 28.40 -15.84 -10.68
C VAL A 70 29.44 -15.27 -9.71
N ASP A 71 29.30 -13.99 -9.38
CA ASP A 71 30.01 -13.32 -8.30
C ASP A 71 29.01 -12.94 -7.19
N GLU A 72 28.99 -13.76 -6.14
CA GLU A 72 28.08 -13.60 -5.00
C GLU A 72 28.26 -12.26 -4.28
N ALA A 73 29.50 -11.78 -4.15
CA ALA A 73 29.79 -10.52 -3.48
C ALA A 73 29.31 -9.32 -4.30
N LEU A 74 29.46 -9.39 -5.63
CA LEU A 74 28.95 -8.37 -6.54
C LEU A 74 27.41 -8.33 -6.54
N LEU A 75 26.75 -9.50 -6.60
CA LEU A 75 25.29 -9.58 -6.56
C LEU A 75 24.73 -9.05 -5.24
N GLU A 76 25.36 -9.37 -4.11
CA GLU A 76 24.99 -8.84 -2.81
C GLU A 76 25.15 -7.31 -2.76
N LYS A 77 26.31 -6.78 -3.18
CA LYS A 77 26.59 -5.34 -3.21
C LYS A 77 25.51 -4.57 -3.99
N ILE A 78 25.21 -5.01 -5.21
CA ILE A 78 24.23 -4.32 -6.07
C ILE A 78 22.82 -4.47 -5.51
N SER A 79 22.47 -5.63 -4.97
CA SER A 79 21.15 -5.84 -4.35
C SER A 79 20.95 -5.01 -3.09
N GLN A 80 21.99 -4.82 -2.27
CA GLN A 80 21.95 -3.93 -1.13
C GLN A 80 21.71 -2.48 -1.56
N ALA A 81 22.41 -2.01 -2.60
CA ALA A 81 22.19 -0.67 -3.15
C ALA A 81 20.76 -0.49 -3.71
N PHE A 82 20.23 -1.50 -4.41
CA PHE A 82 18.84 -1.50 -4.88
C PHE A 82 17.85 -1.47 -3.71
N THR A 83 18.12 -2.23 -2.64
CA THR A 83 17.30 -2.24 -1.42
C THR A 83 17.32 -0.88 -0.72
N GLN A 84 18.48 -0.24 -0.63
CA GLN A 84 18.62 1.10 -0.08
C GLN A 84 17.84 2.14 -0.90
N TYR A 85 17.86 2.02 -2.23
CA TYR A 85 17.01 2.83 -3.12
C TYR A 85 15.51 2.67 -2.79
N LEU A 86 15.05 1.44 -2.56
CA LEU A 86 13.65 1.17 -2.19
C LEU A 86 13.30 1.77 -0.81
N TYR A 87 14.20 1.69 0.18
CA TYR A 87 14.03 2.37 1.47
C TYR A 87 13.95 3.89 1.28
N ALA A 88 14.85 4.48 0.51
CA ALA A 88 14.85 5.93 0.26
C ALA A 88 13.56 6.39 -0.46
N CYS A 89 13.04 5.59 -1.39
CA CYS A 89 11.74 5.86 -2.01
C CYS A 89 10.61 5.93 -0.98
N LYS A 90 10.61 5.04 0.01
CA LYS A 90 9.60 5.00 1.08
C LYS A 90 9.79 6.14 2.08
N ASP A 91 10.99 6.30 2.62
CA ASP A 91 11.27 7.19 3.75
C ASP A 91 11.42 8.65 3.33
N GLU A 92 12.15 8.93 2.24
CA GLU A 92 12.45 10.29 1.78
C GLU A 92 11.49 10.75 0.68
N GLY A 93 11.06 9.83 -0.18
CA GLY A 93 10.23 10.14 -1.34
C GLY A 93 8.73 10.18 -1.03
N GLY A 94 8.28 9.64 0.11
CA GLY A 94 6.86 9.42 0.39
C GLY A 94 6.18 8.58 -0.71
N LEU A 95 6.95 7.70 -1.36
CA LEU A 95 6.49 6.83 -2.43
C LEU A 95 5.99 5.52 -1.82
N HIS A 96 4.78 5.14 -2.20
CA HIS A 96 4.03 3.99 -1.74
C HIS A 96 4.28 2.76 -2.63
N TRP A 97 4.71 2.95 -3.88
CA TRP A 97 4.99 1.84 -4.78
C TRP A 97 6.46 1.39 -4.70
N VAL A 98 6.71 0.35 -3.90
CA VAL A 98 8.03 -0.30 -3.78
C VAL A 98 7.89 -1.79 -4.09
N GLN A 99 8.67 -2.28 -5.06
CA GLN A 99 8.62 -3.67 -5.52
C GLN A 99 10.06 -4.15 -5.79
N PRO A 100 10.51 -5.26 -5.19
CA PRO A 100 9.71 -6.23 -4.44
C PRO A 100 9.43 -5.79 -2.99
N GLY A 101 8.20 -5.98 -2.51
CA GLY A 101 7.75 -5.48 -1.20
C GLY A 101 8.52 -6.08 -0.01
N ARG A 102 9.00 -7.32 -0.09
CA ARG A 102 9.78 -7.95 0.99
C ARG A 102 11.22 -7.40 1.09
N PHE A 103 11.68 -6.56 0.17
CA PHE A 103 13.00 -5.94 0.30
C PHE A 103 13.01 -4.87 1.40
N VAL A 104 11.91 -4.10 1.50
CA VAL A 104 11.73 -3.06 2.53
C VAL A 104 11.07 -3.59 3.80
N LEU A 105 10.40 -4.74 3.72
CA LEU A 105 9.76 -5.41 4.87
C LEU A 105 10.06 -6.92 4.81
N PRO A 106 11.31 -7.33 5.10
CA PRO A 106 11.77 -8.70 4.90
C PRO A 106 11.25 -9.71 5.92
N GLY A 107 10.80 -9.26 7.10
CA GLY A 107 10.42 -10.16 8.19
C GLY A 107 11.56 -11.14 8.50
N GLU A 108 11.25 -12.44 8.51
CA GLU A 108 12.21 -13.52 8.76
C GLU A 108 13.23 -13.74 7.62
N LEU A 109 13.04 -13.12 6.45
CA LEU A 109 13.91 -13.28 5.27
C LEU A 109 15.09 -12.29 5.24
N ALA A 110 15.28 -11.50 6.29
CA ALA A 110 16.35 -10.51 6.34
C ALA A 110 17.72 -11.17 6.14
N GLY A 111 18.48 -10.69 5.14
CA GLY A 111 19.79 -11.23 4.77
C GLY A 111 19.76 -12.55 3.97
N ALA A 112 18.58 -13.09 3.65
CA ALA A 112 18.48 -14.33 2.89
C ALA A 112 18.86 -14.09 1.40
N PRO A 113 19.57 -15.04 0.75
CA PRO A 113 19.96 -14.92 -0.67
C PRO A 113 18.78 -14.75 -1.64
N VAL A 114 17.57 -15.15 -1.24
CA VAL A 114 16.34 -14.93 -2.02
C VAL A 114 16.01 -13.44 -2.21
N LEU A 115 16.49 -12.56 -1.33
CA LEU A 115 16.34 -11.12 -1.44
C LEU A 115 17.55 -10.43 -2.09
N GLN A 116 18.43 -11.21 -2.74
CA GLN A 116 19.63 -10.69 -3.39
C GLN A 116 19.49 -10.68 -4.91
N PHE A 117 18.50 -9.94 -5.42
CA PHE A 117 18.31 -9.70 -6.86
C PHE A 117 17.84 -8.28 -7.11
N PHE A 118 18.02 -7.80 -8.34
CA PHE A 118 17.69 -6.44 -8.76
C PHE A 118 17.25 -6.44 -10.24
N PRO A 119 16.48 -5.44 -10.69
CA PRO A 119 16.01 -5.39 -12.06
C PRO A 119 17.15 -5.05 -13.02
N MET A 120 17.14 -5.66 -14.21
CA MET A 120 18.10 -5.39 -15.27
C MET A 120 17.70 -4.12 -16.05
N ILE A 121 18.14 -2.97 -15.55
CA ILE A 121 17.76 -1.64 -16.11
C ILE A 121 18.74 -1.08 -17.15
N TRP A 122 19.97 -1.62 -17.25
CA TRP A 122 21.04 -1.15 -18.15
C TRP A 122 20.84 -1.61 -19.61
N THR A 123 19.64 -1.36 -20.13
CA THR A 123 19.18 -1.72 -21.47
C THR A 123 19.94 -1.01 -22.61
N ASN A 124 20.68 0.04 -22.29
CA ASN A 124 21.59 0.72 -23.22
C ASN A 124 22.90 -0.05 -23.45
N LYS A 125 23.29 -0.93 -22.52
CA LYS A 125 24.52 -1.75 -22.62
C LYS A 125 24.25 -3.13 -23.22
N TYR A 126 23.11 -3.70 -22.88
CA TYR A 126 22.78 -5.07 -23.24
C TYR A 126 21.37 -5.13 -23.81
N THR A 127 21.25 -5.72 -25.00
CA THR A 127 19.96 -6.05 -25.59
C THR A 127 19.37 -7.29 -24.91
N GLU A 128 18.05 -7.42 -24.95
CA GLU A 128 17.36 -8.61 -24.42
C GLU A 128 17.81 -9.88 -25.13
N GLN A 129 18.11 -9.82 -26.43
CA GLN A 129 18.63 -10.95 -27.19
C GLN A 129 19.99 -11.39 -26.66
N GLN A 130 20.92 -10.45 -26.42
CA GLN A 130 22.22 -10.77 -25.84
C GLN A 130 22.06 -11.42 -24.47
N LEU A 131 21.20 -10.87 -23.60
CA LEU A 131 20.97 -11.43 -22.27
C LEU A 131 20.37 -12.85 -22.30
N GLN A 132 19.60 -13.20 -23.34
CA GLN A 132 19.08 -14.56 -23.51
C GLN A 132 20.16 -15.59 -23.84
N GLU A 133 21.31 -15.15 -24.38
CA GLU A 133 22.45 -16.00 -24.71
C GLU A 133 23.40 -16.22 -23.51
N ALA A 134 23.10 -15.64 -22.34
CA ALA A 134 23.92 -15.79 -21.15
C ALA A 134 23.96 -17.24 -20.65
N ASP A 135 25.15 -17.67 -20.19
CA ASP A 135 25.39 -19.00 -19.65
C ASP A 135 24.54 -19.27 -18.38
N GLU A 136 24.21 -20.53 -18.10
CA GLU A 136 23.41 -20.92 -16.93
C GLU A 136 24.09 -20.60 -15.58
N HIS A 137 25.42 -20.46 -15.56
CA HIS A 137 26.22 -20.07 -14.40
C HIS A 137 26.65 -18.60 -14.45
N SER A 138 26.00 -17.78 -15.27
CA SER A 138 26.25 -16.35 -15.33
C SER A 138 25.54 -15.57 -14.21
N ASN A 139 26.02 -14.36 -13.94
CA ASN A 139 25.35 -13.40 -13.06
C ASN A 139 23.87 -13.18 -13.44
N PHE A 140 23.57 -13.03 -14.73
CA PHE A 140 22.19 -12.83 -15.19
C PHE A 140 21.30 -14.05 -14.96
N ALA A 141 21.82 -15.26 -15.19
CA ALA A 141 21.09 -16.49 -14.90
C ALA A 141 20.77 -16.63 -13.40
N MET A 142 21.73 -16.26 -12.52
CA MET A 142 21.52 -16.26 -11.07
C MET A 142 20.43 -15.27 -10.64
N LEU A 143 20.40 -14.04 -11.19
CA LEU A 143 19.32 -13.08 -10.92
C LEU A 143 17.94 -13.62 -11.30
N LYS A 144 17.82 -14.23 -12.48
CA LYS A 144 16.58 -14.88 -12.92
C LYS A 144 16.16 -16.02 -12.01
N GLN A 145 17.12 -16.83 -11.54
CA GLN A 145 16.85 -17.93 -10.62
C GLN A 145 16.32 -17.42 -9.27
N ARG A 146 16.96 -16.39 -8.69
CA ARG A 146 16.52 -15.78 -7.42
C ARG A 146 15.15 -15.15 -7.54
N TYR A 147 14.90 -14.40 -8.62
CA TYR A 147 13.58 -13.85 -8.91
C TYR A 147 12.50 -14.94 -9.01
N LYS A 148 12.77 -16.01 -9.75
CA LYS A 148 11.85 -17.14 -9.88
C LYS A 148 11.59 -17.84 -8.55
N TYR A 149 12.64 -18.00 -7.73
CA TYR A 149 12.49 -18.56 -6.39
C TYR A 149 11.63 -17.64 -5.51
N TYR A 150 11.86 -16.33 -5.54
CA TYR A 150 11.06 -15.33 -4.85
C TYR A 150 9.57 -15.42 -5.21
N GLN A 151 9.26 -15.48 -6.52
CA GLN A 151 7.89 -15.67 -7.00
C GLN A 151 7.25 -16.95 -6.45
N GLN A 152 7.96 -18.08 -6.56
CA GLN A 152 7.40 -19.40 -6.27
C GLN A 152 7.27 -19.72 -4.78
N HIS A 153 8.23 -19.27 -3.98
CA HIS A 153 8.31 -19.65 -2.57
C HIS A 153 7.86 -18.53 -1.63
N ILE A 154 8.10 -17.27 -1.98
CA ILE A 154 7.77 -16.14 -1.10
C ILE A 154 6.40 -15.58 -1.47
N VAL A 155 6.23 -15.10 -2.69
CA VAL A 155 4.99 -14.45 -3.13
C VAL A 155 3.83 -15.45 -3.15
N LYS A 156 4.02 -16.58 -3.86
CA LYS A 156 3.01 -17.63 -3.94
C LYS A 156 2.78 -18.36 -2.62
N GLY A 157 3.83 -18.51 -1.80
CA GLY A 157 3.75 -19.09 -0.45
C GLY A 157 2.81 -18.27 0.43
N PHE A 158 3.06 -16.96 0.55
CA PHE A 158 2.21 -16.03 1.29
C PHE A 158 0.74 -16.09 0.83
N TYR A 159 0.50 -16.07 -0.48
CA TYR A 159 -0.85 -16.13 -1.02
C TYR A 159 -1.58 -17.42 -0.63
N LYS A 160 -0.91 -18.58 -0.76
CA LYS A 160 -1.52 -19.88 -0.47
C LYS A 160 -1.75 -20.07 1.02
N GLU A 161 -0.80 -19.67 1.86
CA GLU A 161 -0.82 -19.98 3.29
C GLU A 161 -1.70 -19.02 4.10
N HIS A 162 -1.79 -17.76 3.66
CA HIS A 162 -2.53 -16.72 4.37
C HIS A 162 -3.69 -16.19 3.52
N PHE A 163 -3.38 -15.56 2.38
CA PHE A 163 -4.38 -14.77 1.63
C PHE A 163 -5.60 -15.57 1.17
N SER A 164 -5.40 -16.82 0.73
CA SER A 164 -6.49 -17.69 0.28
C SER A 164 -7.51 -18.07 1.37
N LYS A 165 -7.17 -17.84 2.65
CA LYS A 165 -8.01 -18.17 3.80
C LYS A 165 -8.83 -16.98 4.29
N PHE A 166 -8.57 -15.77 3.81
CA PHE A 166 -9.27 -14.57 4.28
C PHE A 166 -10.72 -14.56 3.78
N ASP A 167 -11.66 -14.33 4.70
CA ASP A 167 -13.08 -14.19 4.38
C ASP A 167 -13.46 -12.71 4.17
N ARG A 168 -12.77 -11.80 4.85
CA ARG A 168 -13.04 -10.34 4.84
C ARG A 168 -11.72 -9.60 4.76
N GLN A 169 -11.72 -8.45 4.09
CA GLN A 169 -10.55 -7.58 4.01
C GLN A 169 -10.91 -6.14 4.38
N ILE A 170 -10.05 -5.49 5.15
CA ILE A 170 -10.02 -4.03 5.27
C ILE A 170 -8.69 -3.51 4.72
N ILE A 171 -8.74 -2.44 3.92
CA ILE A 171 -7.57 -1.77 3.35
C ILE A 171 -7.55 -0.35 3.91
N LEU A 172 -6.53 -0.07 4.72
CA LEU A 172 -6.32 1.22 5.35
C LEU A 172 -5.55 2.14 4.40
N VAL A 173 -6.08 3.33 4.13
CA VAL A 173 -5.48 4.31 3.22
C VAL A 173 -5.36 5.65 3.94
N ASP A 174 -4.15 6.21 4.00
CA ASP A 174 -3.92 7.58 4.45
C ASP A 174 -3.97 8.50 3.23
N CYS A 175 -5.10 9.20 3.05
CA CYS A 175 -5.26 10.14 1.94
C CYS A 175 -4.67 11.53 2.25
N LEU A 176 -4.35 11.83 3.51
CA LEU A 176 -4.00 13.18 3.96
C LEU A 176 -2.50 13.46 3.77
N GLN A 177 -1.64 12.53 4.17
CA GLN A 177 -0.19 12.71 4.05
C GLN A 177 0.26 12.90 2.59
N PRO A 178 -0.22 12.12 1.60
CA PRO A 178 0.15 12.34 0.20
C PRO A 178 -0.37 13.67 -0.36
N LEU A 179 -1.50 14.18 0.13
CA LEU A 179 -1.99 15.51 -0.24
C LEU A 179 -1.05 16.61 0.27
N ASN A 180 -0.55 16.50 1.51
CA ASN A 180 0.45 17.43 2.07
C ASN A 180 1.78 17.39 1.30
N ALA A 181 2.25 16.18 0.93
CA ALA A 181 3.56 15.99 0.29
C ALA A 181 3.60 16.50 -1.16
N GLY A 182 2.45 16.58 -1.84
CA GLY A 182 2.31 17.19 -3.16
C GLY A 182 1.91 16.23 -4.28
N PRO A 183 1.85 16.72 -5.53
CA PRO A 183 1.29 15.98 -6.65
C PRO A 183 2.04 14.68 -7.00
N GLU A 184 3.35 14.61 -6.80
CA GLU A 184 4.14 13.39 -7.08
C GLU A 184 3.76 12.27 -6.11
N SER A 185 3.77 12.53 -4.79
CA SER A 185 3.40 11.55 -3.76
C SER A 185 1.93 11.11 -3.90
N PHE A 186 1.01 12.04 -4.18
CA PHE A 186 -0.40 11.69 -4.41
C PHE A 186 -0.60 10.79 -5.64
N ASN A 187 0.09 11.07 -6.75
CA ASN A 187 0.02 10.22 -7.93
C ASN A 187 0.67 8.85 -7.71
N ASP A 188 1.73 8.76 -6.91
CA ASP A 188 2.35 7.50 -6.54
C ASP A 188 1.44 6.65 -5.64
N MET A 189 0.78 7.25 -4.64
CA MET A 189 -0.27 6.59 -3.85
C MET A 189 -1.37 6.03 -4.77
N ARG A 190 -1.85 6.83 -5.74
CA ARG A 190 -2.86 6.36 -6.71
C ARG A 190 -2.37 5.14 -7.47
N GLN A 191 -1.14 5.17 -7.99
CA GLN A 191 -0.56 4.03 -8.71
C GLN A 191 -0.41 2.80 -7.81
N ALA A 192 0.01 2.97 -6.55
CA ALA A 192 0.12 1.89 -5.59
C ALA A 192 -1.25 1.24 -5.31
N ILE A 193 -2.30 2.04 -5.14
CA ILE A 193 -3.68 1.56 -5.02
C ILE A 193 -4.08 0.81 -6.30
N ASP A 194 -3.87 1.38 -7.49
CA ASP A 194 -4.21 0.74 -8.77
C ASP A 194 -3.53 -0.64 -8.94
N GLN A 195 -2.26 -0.75 -8.55
CA GLN A 195 -1.49 -2.00 -8.58
C GLN A 195 -1.98 -3.00 -7.53
N LEU A 196 -2.22 -2.54 -6.30
CA LEU A 196 -2.80 -3.36 -5.25
C LEU A 196 -4.16 -3.92 -5.71
N MET A 197 -4.96 -3.11 -6.41
CA MET A 197 -6.24 -3.49 -7.01
C MET A 197 -6.13 -4.52 -8.12
N GLN A 198 -5.03 -4.59 -8.88
CA GLN A 198 -4.81 -5.69 -9.84
C GLN A 198 -4.76 -7.05 -9.15
N SER A 199 -4.31 -7.10 -7.90
CA SER A 199 -4.32 -8.31 -7.08
C SER A 199 -5.74 -8.82 -6.77
N PHE A 200 -6.73 -7.93 -6.84
CA PHE A 200 -8.15 -8.24 -6.62
C PHE A 200 -8.92 -8.46 -7.92
N LYS A 201 -8.30 -8.29 -9.10
CA LYS A 201 -8.94 -8.58 -10.40
C LYS A 201 -8.88 -10.09 -10.64
N TYR A 202 -9.88 -10.84 -10.16
CA TYR A 202 -9.99 -12.28 -10.35
C TYR A 202 -10.57 -12.66 -11.74
N GLY A 203 -9.94 -12.17 -12.81
CA GLY A 203 -10.39 -12.34 -14.18
C GLY A 203 -10.37 -13.79 -14.70
N ARG A 204 -11.18 -14.08 -15.74
CA ARG A 204 -11.38 -15.40 -16.39
C ARG A 204 -10.11 -16.08 -16.94
N SER A 205 -8.97 -15.39 -16.98
CA SER A 205 -7.72 -15.85 -17.62
C SER A 205 -6.44 -15.69 -16.78
N SER A 206 -6.49 -15.26 -15.51
CA SER A 206 -5.26 -15.16 -14.70
C SER A 206 -4.84 -16.52 -14.15
N LEU A 207 -3.52 -16.79 -14.11
CA LEU A 207 -2.96 -18.02 -13.52
C LEU A 207 -3.38 -18.18 -12.05
N LEU A 208 -3.75 -17.09 -11.37
CA LEU A 208 -4.26 -17.05 -10.00
C LEU A 208 -5.56 -17.83 -9.82
N ARG A 209 -6.54 -17.72 -10.73
CA ARG A 209 -7.82 -18.48 -10.65
C ARG A 209 -7.62 -19.98 -10.84
N ARG A 210 -6.62 -20.40 -11.63
CA ARG A 210 -6.28 -21.83 -11.82
C ARG A 210 -5.69 -22.44 -10.55
N MET A 211 -5.16 -21.61 -9.66
CA MET A 211 -4.54 -22.07 -8.44
C MET A 211 -5.56 -22.14 -7.28
N PHE A 212 -6.45 -21.16 -7.07
CA PHE A 212 -7.41 -21.19 -5.94
C PHE A 212 -8.68 -20.34 -6.19
N ALA A 213 -9.80 -20.69 -5.54
CA ALA A 213 -11.05 -19.89 -5.56
C ALA A 213 -11.04 -18.88 -4.39
N PRO A 214 -11.26 -17.58 -4.62
CA PRO A 214 -11.24 -16.58 -3.56
C PRO A 214 -12.38 -16.80 -2.57
N ARG A 215 -12.09 -16.63 -1.27
CA ARG A 215 -13.08 -16.65 -0.17
C ARG A 215 -13.56 -15.26 0.22
N ILE A 216 -12.81 -14.22 -0.11
CA ILE A 216 -13.15 -12.84 0.26
C ILE A 216 -14.43 -12.44 -0.47
N ASP A 217 -15.49 -12.20 0.30
CA ASP A 217 -16.80 -11.75 -0.20
C ASP A 217 -17.08 -10.28 0.15
N LYS A 218 -16.33 -9.68 1.09
CA LYS A 218 -16.38 -8.24 1.41
C LYS A 218 -14.99 -7.61 1.54
N VAL A 219 -14.84 -6.42 0.93
CA VAL A 219 -13.64 -5.57 1.04
C VAL A 219 -14.04 -4.16 1.46
N LEU A 220 -13.52 -3.69 2.58
CA LEU A 220 -13.72 -2.33 3.07
C LEU A 220 -12.48 -1.47 2.82
N PHE A 221 -12.63 -0.35 2.12
CA PHE A 221 -11.58 0.66 2.01
C PHE A 221 -11.82 1.73 3.07
N ALA A 222 -10.81 1.99 3.89
CA ALA A 222 -10.91 2.90 5.02
C ALA A 222 -9.94 4.08 4.83
N ALA A 223 -10.46 5.27 4.57
CA ALA A 223 -9.71 6.51 4.70
C ALA A 223 -9.43 6.73 6.19
N THR A 224 -8.19 6.49 6.60
CA THR A 224 -7.76 6.55 8.00
C THR A 224 -7.50 7.97 8.48
N LYS A 225 -7.33 8.13 9.80
CA LYS A 225 -7.04 9.42 10.46
C LYS A 225 -8.07 10.49 10.11
N ALA A 226 -9.34 10.10 9.99
CA ALA A 226 -10.42 11.01 9.64
C ALA A 226 -10.56 12.15 10.67
N ASP A 227 -10.14 11.94 11.91
CA ASP A 227 -10.07 12.95 12.96
C ASP A 227 -9.04 14.06 12.69
N HIS A 228 -8.12 13.89 11.75
CA HIS A 228 -7.20 14.95 11.32
C HIS A 228 -7.85 15.97 10.38
N VAL A 229 -9.14 15.81 10.07
CA VAL A 229 -9.95 16.82 9.38
C VAL A 229 -11.26 17.08 10.13
N THR A 230 -11.89 18.21 9.86
CA THR A 230 -13.16 18.56 10.49
C THR A 230 -14.31 17.67 9.95
N PRO A 231 -15.38 17.43 10.72
CA PRO A 231 -16.42 16.45 10.38
C PRO A 231 -17.08 16.66 9.01
N GLU A 232 -17.20 17.90 8.56
CA GLU A 232 -17.73 18.27 7.24
C GLU A 232 -16.83 17.85 6.07
N GLN A 233 -15.55 17.54 6.32
CA GLN A 233 -14.59 17.04 5.33
C GLN A 233 -14.61 15.51 5.21
N HIS A 234 -15.18 14.78 6.18
CA HIS A 234 -15.28 13.31 6.12
C HIS A 234 -15.93 12.78 4.83
N PRO A 235 -17.03 13.37 4.30
CA PRO A 235 -17.59 12.94 3.03
C PRO A 235 -16.64 13.17 1.85
N ASN A 236 -15.79 14.21 1.90
CA ASN A 236 -14.81 14.49 0.86
C ASN A 236 -13.71 13.43 0.85
N LEU A 237 -13.25 12.97 2.04
CA LEU A 237 -12.31 11.84 2.16
C LEU A 237 -12.88 10.56 1.53
N VAL A 238 -14.14 10.23 1.84
CA VAL A 238 -14.82 9.08 1.24
C VAL A 238 -14.91 9.21 -0.27
N ASN A 239 -15.36 10.36 -0.78
CA ASN A 239 -15.49 10.61 -2.22
C ASN A 239 -14.13 10.56 -2.95
N LEU A 240 -13.07 11.07 -2.33
CA LEU A 240 -11.71 11.03 -2.87
C LEU A 240 -11.23 9.57 -2.96
N LEU A 241 -11.38 8.80 -1.87
CA LEU A 241 -11.01 7.39 -1.85
C LEU A 241 -11.80 6.57 -2.88
N GLN A 242 -13.12 6.78 -2.97
CA GLN A 242 -13.97 6.15 -3.97
C GLN A 242 -13.48 6.40 -5.40
N GLN A 243 -13.03 7.63 -5.71
CA GLN A 243 -12.47 7.94 -7.03
C GLN A 243 -11.12 7.25 -7.27
N LEU A 244 -10.28 7.12 -6.25
CA LEU A 244 -9.01 6.39 -6.34
C LEU A 244 -9.23 4.89 -6.60
N VAL A 245 -10.30 4.30 -6.05
CA VAL A 245 -10.58 2.86 -6.23
C VAL A 245 -11.62 2.56 -7.32
N ASN A 246 -12.09 3.56 -8.06
CA ASN A 246 -13.24 3.41 -8.96
C ASN A 246 -13.02 2.35 -10.06
N GLU A 247 -11.83 2.30 -10.66
CA GLU A 247 -11.50 1.27 -11.66
C GLU A 247 -11.53 -0.15 -11.07
N ALA A 248 -11.14 -0.29 -9.81
CA ALA A 248 -11.18 -1.55 -9.10
C ALA A 248 -12.61 -1.99 -8.79
N TRP A 249 -13.45 -1.03 -8.40
CA TRP A 249 -14.87 -1.25 -8.10
C TRP A 249 -15.60 -1.89 -9.27
N HIS A 250 -15.35 -1.37 -10.47
CA HIS A 250 -15.93 -1.93 -11.69
C HIS A 250 -15.51 -3.38 -11.90
N THR A 251 -14.28 -3.78 -11.56
CA THR A 251 -13.81 -5.15 -11.80
C THR A 251 -14.29 -6.14 -10.74
N ALA A 252 -14.14 -5.79 -9.46
CA ALA A 252 -14.49 -6.68 -8.34
C ALA A 252 -16.01 -6.88 -8.18
N SER A 253 -16.83 -5.90 -8.56
CA SER A 253 -18.29 -6.07 -8.56
C SER A 253 -18.75 -7.21 -9.49
N PHE A 254 -18.03 -7.47 -10.60
CA PHE A 254 -18.34 -8.60 -11.49
C PHE A 254 -18.06 -9.97 -10.87
N GLU A 255 -17.30 -10.02 -9.78
CA GLU A 255 -16.86 -11.24 -9.12
C GLU A 255 -17.68 -11.55 -7.86
N GLY A 256 -18.70 -10.75 -7.57
CA GLY A 256 -19.60 -10.94 -6.43
C GLY A 256 -19.01 -10.49 -5.09
N ILE A 257 -17.92 -9.70 -5.12
CA ILE A 257 -17.32 -9.10 -3.92
C ILE A 257 -18.06 -7.80 -3.62
N GLU A 258 -18.62 -7.69 -2.42
CA GLU A 258 -19.22 -6.46 -1.93
C GLU A 258 -18.13 -5.51 -1.43
N MET A 259 -18.14 -4.27 -1.90
CA MET A 259 -17.14 -3.26 -1.57
C MET A 259 -17.81 -2.04 -0.96
N ASP A 260 -17.15 -1.41 0.00
CA ASP A 260 -17.57 -0.12 0.55
C ASP A 260 -16.35 0.76 0.90
N CYS A 261 -16.57 2.07 1.01
CA CYS A 261 -15.60 3.05 1.44
C CYS A 261 -16.10 3.79 2.69
N VAL A 262 -15.26 3.84 3.72
CA VAL A 262 -15.55 4.59 4.95
C VAL A 262 -14.38 5.52 5.28
N SER A 263 -14.68 6.65 5.90
CA SER A 263 -13.67 7.45 6.61
C SER A 263 -13.71 7.06 8.09
N LEU A 264 -12.58 6.69 8.68
CA LEU A 264 -12.53 6.28 10.08
C LEU A 264 -11.30 6.84 10.81
N ALA A 265 -11.39 6.86 12.13
CA ALA A 265 -10.26 7.02 13.03
C ALA A 265 -10.36 5.89 14.05
N SER A 266 -9.38 4.99 14.07
CA SER A 266 -9.35 3.87 15.02
C SER A 266 -9.12 4.36 16.45
N ILE A 267 -8.33 5.42 16.58
CA ILE A 267 -8.06 6.14 17.83
C ILE A 267 -8.13 7.63 17.48
N GLN A 268 -9.03 8.35 18.12
CA GLN A 268 -9.22 9.78 17.89
C GLN A 268 -8.16 10.58 18.68
N ALA A 269 -7.43 11.45 17.98
CA ALA A 269 -6.36 12.31 18.49
C ALA A 269 -6.78 13.79 18.58
N THR A 270 -7.95 14.15 18.05
CA THR A 270 -8.44 15.54 18.00
C THR A 270 -9.89 15.68 18.47
N GLU A 271 -10.24 16.89 18.89
CA GLU A 271 -11.60 17.31 19.20
C GLU A 271 -12.08 18.34 18.16
N PRO A 272 -13.23 18.09 17.48
CA PRO A 272 -13.79 19.08 16.57
C PRO A 272 -14.48 20.22 17.33
N GLY A 273 -14.34 21.44 16.80
CA GLY A 273 -14.97 22.63 17.38
C GLY A 273 -15.07 23.77 16.38
N PHE A 274 -15.29 24.98 16.89
CA PHE A 274 -15.37 26.21 16.11
C PHE A 274 -14.51 27.30 16.73
N VAL A 275 -13.84 28.07 15.88
CA VAL A 275 -13.11 29.29 16.28
C VAL A 275 -13.77 30.50 15.63
N ASN A 276 -13.75 31.64 16.33
CA ASN A 276 -14.21 32.89 15.77
C ASN A 276 -13.08 33.55 14.99
N HIS A 277 -13.23 33.67 13.67
CA HIS A 277 -12.30 34.34 12.79
C HIS A 277 -13.03 35.45 12.03
N HIS A 278 -12.64 36.71 12.24
CA HIS A 278 -13.30 37.90 11.66
C HIS A 278 -14.83 37.95 11.85
N GLY A 279 -15.33 37.48 13.00
CA GLY A 279 -16.77 37.49 13.31
C GLY A 279 -17.55 36.33 12.70
N GLN A 280 -16.89 35.41 12.01
CA GLN A 280 -17.47 34.18 11.48
C GLN A 280 -17.00 32.98 12.30
N GLN A 281 -17.90 32.03 12.57
CA GLN A 281 -17.50 30.75 13.14
C GLN A 281 -16.94 29.87 12.03
N VAL A 282 -15.67 29.51 12.19
CA VAL A 282 -14.95 28.62 11.27
C VAL A 282 -14.71 27.30 11.99
N PRO A 283 -14.99 26.15 11.35
CA PRO A 283 -14.63 24.85 11.90
C PRO A 283 -13.14 24.75 12.21
N ALA A 284 -12.80 24.08 13.30
CA ALA A 284 -11.41 23.85 13.70
C ALA A 284 -11.27 22.51 14.41
N LEU A 285 -10.04 22.02 14.46
CA LEU A 285 -9.64 20.90 15.28
C LEU A 285 -8.78 21.39 16.43
N ARG A 286 -8.97 20.78 17.59
CA ARG A 286 -8.10 20.94 18.74
C ARG A 286 -7.38 19.63 19.00
N GLY A 287 -6.08 19.67 19.26
CA GLY A 287 -5.29 18.49 19.61
C GLY A 287 -3.95 18.88 20.21
N VAL A 288 -3.05 17.91 20.35
CA VAL A 288 -1.68 18.13 20.80
C VAL A 288 -0.73 17.71 19.68
N SER A 289 0.20 18.59 19.29
CA SER A 289 1.20 18.27 18.26
C SER A 289 2.17 17.19 18.75
N MET A 290 2.94 16.61 17.83
CA MET A 290 4.00 15.65 18.17
C MET A 290 5.05 16.24 19.13
N ASP A 291 5.27 17.56 19.08
CA ASP A 291 6.15 18.32 19.98
C ASP A 291 5.48 18.72 21.32
N GLU A 292 4.37 18.07 21.67
CA GLU A 292 3.65 18.23 22.94
C GLU A 292 3.07 19.64 23.15
N GLN A 293 2.76 20.36 22.07
CA GLN A 293 2.13 21.68 22.14
C GLN A 293 0.64 21.61 21.81
N PRO A 294 -0.25 22.23 22.62
CA PRO A 294 -1.66 22.37 22.26
C PRO A 294 -1.82 23.14 20.95
N GLN A 295 -2.60 22.60 20.04
CA GLN A 295 -2.89 23.18 18.73
C GLN A 295 -4.40 23.35 18.55
N THR A 296 -4.80 24.48 17.95
CA THR A 296 -6.14 24.69 17.43
C THR A 296 -6.02 25.26 16.02
N LEU A 297 -6.43 24.49 15.01
CA LEU A 297 -6.22 24.87 13.60
C LEU A 297 -7.37 24.45 12.71
N PHE A 298 -7.52 25.15 11.58
CA PHE A 298 -8.32 24.70 10.46
C PHE A 298 -7.41 23.94 9.48
N PRO A 299 -7.58 22.63 9.28
CA PRO A 299 -6.62 21.80 8.53
C PRO A 299 -6.67 22.03 7.00
N GLY A 300 -7.67 22.77 6.51
CA GLY A 300 -7.93 22.97 5.10
C GLY A 300 -9.09 22.10 4.57
N GLU A 301 -9.40 22.25 3.28
CA GLU A 301 -10.49 21.52 2.63
C GLU A 301 -9.97 20.29 1.89
N VAL A 302 -10.49 19.10 2.22
CA VAL A 302 -10.16 17.89 1.47
C VAL A 302 -10.77 17.99 0.07
N PRO A 303 -10.00 17.71 -1.00
CA PRO A 303 -10.52 17.81 -2.36
C PRO A 303 -11.68 16.83 -2.57
N LYS A 304 -12.78 17.34 -3.10
CA LYS A 304 -13.97 16.53 -3.44
C LYS A 304 -13.75 15.60 -4.64
N ARG A 305 -12.74 15.90 -5.45
CA ARG A 305 -12.39 15.18 -6.68
C ARG A 305 -10.90 14.98 -6.75
N LEU A 306 -10.45 14.06 -7.60
CA LEU A 306 -9.01 13.92 -7.88
C LEU A 306 -8.41 15.30 -8.23
N PRO A 307 -7.48 15.81 -7.40
CA PRO A 307 -6.88 17.12 -7.62
C PRO A 307 -6.04 17.13 -8.90
N ASN A 308 -6.06 18.25 -9.61
CA ASN A 308 -5.14 18.54 -10.71
C ASN A 308 -3.96 19.38 -10.19
N GLU A 309 -2.92 19.60 -10.99
CA GLU A 309 -1.74 20.37 -10.56
C GLU A 309 -2.09 21.78 -10.00
N SER A 310 -3.12 22.43 -10.57
CA SER A 310 -3.57 23.75 -10.11
C SER A 310 -4.14 23.74 -8.69
N PHE A 311 -4.59 22.58 -8.19
CA PHE A 311 -5.10 22.45 -6.82
C PHE A 311 -4.02 22.76 -5.78
N TRP A 312 -2.82 22.18 -5.93
CA TRP A 312 -1.70 22.41 -5.00
C TRP A 312 -1.11 23.82 -5.10
N GLN A 313 -1.27 24.50 -6.23
CA GLN A 313 -0.82 25.89 -6.38
C GLN A 313 -1.73 26.89 -5.65
N ASN A 314 -3.01 26.56 -5.52
CA ASN A 314 -4.04 27.49 -5.04
C ASN A 314 -4.54 27.18 -3.63
N ASN A 315 -4.17 26.03 -3.06
CA ASN A 315 -4.63 25.61 -1.75
C ASN A 315 -3.45 25.15 -0.90
N GLY A 316 -3.33 25.72 0.30
CA GLY A 316 -2.46 25.20 1.35
C GLY A 316 -3.24 24.22 2.21
N PHE A 317 -2.68 23.03 2.43
CA PHE A 317 -3.17 22.09 3.43
C PHE A 317 -2.09 21.90 4.47
N GLU A 318 -2.51 21.81 5.72
CA GLU A 318 -1.62 21.53 6.84
C GLU A 318 -2.25 20.41 7.67
N PHE A 319 -2.33 19.22 7.07
CA PHE A 319 -2.81 18.04 7.79
C PHE A 319 -1.73 17.59 8.78
N MET A 320 -1.73 18.17 9.97
CA MET A 320 -0.77 17.90 11.03
C MET A 320 -0.96 16.49 11.62
N ASN A 321 0.12 15.90 12.14
CA ASN A 321 0.04 14.73 13.00
C ASN A 321 -0.17 15.14 14.45
N PHE A 322 -1.15 14.53 15.10
CA PHE A 322 -1.48 14.77 16.50
C PHE A 322 -1.07 13.58 17.37
N ARG A 323 -0.74 13.86 18.62
CA ARG A 323 -0.63 12.84 19.66
C ARG A 323 -2.03 12.33 20.02
N PRO A 324 -2.17 11.06 20.42
CA PRO A 324 -3.42 10.55 20.97
C PRO A 324 -3.92 11.44 22.12
N LEU A 325 -5.25 11.58 22.23
CA LEU A 325 -5.85 12.29 23.35
C LEU A 325 -5.43 11.63 24.67
N GLU A 326 -5.15 12.43 25.70
CA GLU A 326 -4.92 11.90 27.04
C GLU A 326 -6.19 11.20 27.52
N GLN A 327 -6.04 9.94 27.93
CA GLN A 327 -7.13 9.15 28.47
C GLN A 327 -6.71 8.37 29.70
N GLN A 328 -7.70 8.11 30.55
CA GLN A 328 -7.56 7.19 31.67
C GLN A 328 -7.53 5.75 31.14
N SER A 329 -6.72 4.88 31.75
CA SER A 329 -6.47 3.53 31.24
C SER A 329 -7.72 2.61 31.27
N ASP A 330 -8.75 2.99 32.01
CA ASP A 330 -10.00 2.26 32.22
C ASP A 330 -11.17 2.75 31.34
N GLU A 331 -10.94 3.75 30.48
CA GLU A 331 -11.93 4.24 29.53
C GLU A 331 -11.70 3.70 28.12
N PRO A 332 -12.77 3.48 27.32
CA PRO A 332 -12.62 3.11 25.93
C PRO A 332 -11.99 4.26 25.12
N LEU A 333 -11.13 3.89 24.16
CA LEU A 333 -10.56 4.84 23.22
C LEU A 333 -11.64 5.48 22.34
N PRO A 334 -11.63 6.80 22.13
CA PRO A 334 -12.59 7.46 21.27
C PRO A 334 -12.24 7.10 19.82
N HIS A 335 -13.27 6.93 18.99
CA HIS A 335 -13.09 6.51 17.61
C HIS A 335 -14.10 7.21 16.71
N ILE A 336 -13.81 7.21 15.41
CA ILE A 336 -14.75 7.68 14.38
C ILE A 336 -15.10 6.49 13.49
N ARG A 337 -16.38 6.10 13.48
CA ARG A 337 -16.97 5.13 12.54
C ARG A 337 -16.38 3.70 12.57
N MET A 338 -15.72 3.29 13.66
CA MET A 338 -15.32 1.88 13.85
C MET A 338 -16.53 0.94 13.93
N ASP A 339 -17.63 1.40 14.51
CA ASP A 339 -18.93 0.74 14.52
C ASP A 339 -19.45 0.45 13.09
N LYS A 340 -19.35 1.42 12.18
CA LYS A 340 -19.74 1.21 10.77
C LYS A 340 -18.84 0.21 10.06
N ALA A 341 -17.54 0.25 10.32
CA ALA A 341 -16.60 -0.72 9.75
C ALA A 341 -16.91 -2.15 10.23
N LEU A 342 -17.20 -2.32 11.53
CA LEU A 342 -17.58 -3.60 12.12
C LEU A 342 -18.93 -4.10 11.57
N GLU A 343 -19.93 -3.23 11.44
CA GLU A 343 -21.22 -3.58 10.86
C GLU A 343 -21.07 -4.10 9.42
N PHE A 344 -20.29 -3.40 8.59
CA PHE A 344 -20.04 -3.84 7.22
C PHE A 344 -19.33 -5.20 7.18
N LEU A 345 -18.24 -5.36 7.94
CA LEU A 345 -17.39 -6.55 7.87
C LEU A 345 -18.01 -7.78 8.56
N LEU A 346 -18.74 -7.57 9.65
CA LEU A 346 -19.15 -8.64 10.57
C LEU A 346 -20.67 -8.72 10.79
N GLY A 347 -21.43 -7.68 10.48
CA GLY A 347 -22.86 -7.58 10.84
C GLY A 347 -23.74 -8.71 10.30
N ASP A 348 -23.42 -9.28 9.13
CA ASP A 348 -24.17 -10.42 8.58
C ASP A 348 -23.81 -11.77 9.22
N LYS A 349 -22.81 -11.81 10.10
CA LYS A 349 -22.39 -13.00 10.86
C LYS A 349 -22.89 -13.00 12.31
N LEU A 350 -23.43 -11.88 12.78
CA LEU A 350 -24.10 -11.70 14.07
C LEU A 350 -25.62 -11.88 13.91
#